data_AF-A0AA47IMJ7-F1
#
_entry.id   AF-A0AA47IMJ7-F1
#
_cell.length_a   1.000
_cell.length_b   1.000
_cell.length_c   1.000
_cell.angle_alpha   90.00
_cell.angle_beta   90.00
_cell.angle_gamma   90.00
#
_symmetry.space_group_name_H-M   'P 1'
#
loop_
_entity.id
_entity.type
_entity.pdbx_description
1 polymer ?
#
loop_
_entity_poly.entity_id
_entity_poly.type
_entity_poly.pdbx_seq_one_letter_code
_entity_poly.pdbx_strand_id
1 'polypeptide(L)'
;MQTQAASNYSTGSYDTSTTNQIESLRQQELTQAETQLTQITQEKENLQAQLDQTNLSKADTVLKASQSGILHVSDEFEGQTILPQGSQIAEIYPDIAKTQHVAIRYYVDSTHVSQLKKGQTVRLTLEKISNHTIVITGKIS
;
A
#
# COMPACT_ATOMS: atom_id res chain seq x y z
N MET A 1 -69.87 -41.48 -62.35
CA MET A 1 -70.10 -40.17 -61.71
C MET A 1 -70.30 -40.37 -60.23
N GLN A 2 -69.32 -40.01 -59.39
CA GLN A 2 -69.47 -39.25 -58.14
C GLN A 2 -68.11 -39.11 -57.47
N THR A 3 -67.80 -37.86 -57.15
CA THR A 3 -66.56 -37.32 -56.64
C THR A 3 -66.47 -37.46 -55.13
N GLN A 4 -65.27 -37.72 -54.61
CA GLN A 4 -64.82 -37.12 -53.35
C GLN A 4 -63.29 -37.13 -53.30
N ALA A 5 -62.71 -36.00 -53.71
CA ALA A 5 -61.33 -35.67 -53.41
C ALA A 5 -61.27 -35.26 -51.94
N ALA A 6 -60.63 -36.10 -51.11
CA ALA A 6 -60.25 -35.68 -49.76
C ALA A 6 -59.08 -34.71 -49.89
N SER A 7 -59.39 -33.42 -49.73
CA SER A 7 -58.44 -32.33 -49.69
C SER A 7 -57.42 -32.53 -48.57
N ASN A 8 -56.16 -32.58 -48.94
CA ASN A 8 -55.01 -32.34 -48.07
C ASN A 8 -55.21 -31.05 -47.26
N TYR A 9 -55.34 -31.19 -45.95
CA TYR A 9 -54.97 -30.13 -45.01
C TYR A 9 -53.96 -30.71 -44.03
N SER A 10 -52.72 -30.83 -44.49
CA SER A 10 -51.55 -30.81 -43.62
C SER A 10 -51.34 -29.36 -43.22
N THR A 11 -51.90 -28.96 -42.07
CA THR A 11 -51.56 -27.68 -41.45
C THR A 11 -50.64 -27.94 -40.28
N GLY A 12 -49.34 -27.85 -40.56
CA GLY A 12 -48.31 -27.35 -39.67
C GLY A 12 -48.37 -27.79 -38.21
N SER A 13 -48.02 -29.05 -37.94
CA SER A 13 -47.33 -29.35 -36.68
C SER A 13 -45.91 -28.83 -36.85
N TYR A 14 -45.75 -27.53 -36.62
CA TYR A 14 -44.47 -26.85 -36.69
C TYR A 14 -43.43 -27.60 -35.87
N ASP A 15 -42.25 -27.71 -36.49
CA ASP A 15 -40.94 -28.18 -36.09
C ASP A 15 -40.42 -27.54 -34.78
N THR A 16 -41.25 -27.59 -33.74
CA THR A 16 -41.06 -26.94 -32.45
C THR A 16 -40.12 -27.77 -31.57
N SER A 17 -40.07 -29.10 -31.73
CA SER A 17 -39.15 -29.96 -30.97
C SER A 17 -37.69 -29.70 -31.34
N THR A 18 -37.39 -29.57 -32.63
CA THR A 18 -36.02 -29.35 -33.13
C THR A 18 -35.58 -27.92 -32.85
N THR A 19 -36.46 -26.94 -33.03
CA THR A 19 -36.21 -25.53 -32.69
C THR A 19 -35.97 -25.35 -31.19
N ASN A 20 -36.78 -25.99 -30.33
CA ASN A 20 -36.59 -25.94 -28.87
C ASN A 20 -35.29 -26.62 -28.43
N GLN A 21 -34.90 -27.73 -29.07
CA GLN A 21 -33.61 -28.38 -28.80
C GLN A 21 -32.42 -27.50 -29.20
N ILE A 22 -32.49 -26.83 -30.36
CA ILE A 22 -31.45 -25.89 -30.81
C ILE A 22 -31.32 -24.70 -29.85
N GLU A 23 -32.45 -24.13 -29.42
CA GLU A 23 -32.44 -23.02 -28.46
C GLU A 23 -31.91 -23.46 -27.09
N SER A 24 -32.28 -24.66 -26.61
CA SER A 24 -31.74 -25.22 -25.37
C SER A 24 -30.23 -25.45 -25.45
N LEU A 25 -29.72 -25.94 -26.59
CA LEU A 25 -28.28 -26.13 -26.82
C LEU A 25 -27.54 -24.79 -26.84
N ARG A 26 -28.09 -23.78 -27.52
CA ARG A 26 -27.52 -22.41 -27.51
C ARG A 26 -27.46 -21.81 -26.11
N GLN A 27 -28.53 -21.96 -25.34
CA GLN A 27 -28.57 -21.45 -23.97
C GLN A 27 -27.55 -22.17 -23.08
N GLN A 28 -27.39 -23.49 -23.25
CA GLN A 28 -26.40 -24.27 -22.53
C GLN A 28 -24.96 -23.86 -22.86
N GLU A 29 -24.63 -23.67 -24.14
CA GLU A 29 -23.31 -23.19 -24.55
C GLU A 29 -23.05 -21.76 -24.07
N LEU A 30 -24.05 -20.88 -24.12
CA LEU A 30 -23.94 -19.52 -23.62
C LEU A 30 -23.65 -19.51 -22.11
N THR A 31 -24.40 -20.28 -21.31
CA THR A 31 -24.19 -20.37 -19.86
C THR A 31 -22.82 -20.99 -19.53
N GLN A 32 -22.35 -21.98 -20.30
CA GLN A 32 -20.99 -22.50 -20.15
C GLN A 32 -19.95 -21.43 -20.44
N ALA A 33 -20.08 -20.69 -21.54
CA ALA A 33 -19.17 -19.62 -21.90
C ALA A 33 -19.13 -18.49 -20.84
N GLU A 34 -20.30 -18.10 -20.30
CA GLU A 34 -20.40 -17.11 -19.22
C GLU A 34 -19.73 -17.60 -17.93
N THR A 35 -19.92 -18.87 -17.56
CA THR A 35 -19.28 -19.47 -16.39
C THR A 35 -17.76 -19.50 -16.56
N GLN A 36 -17.30 -19.90 -17.75
CA GLN A 36 -15.88 -19.99 -18.07
C GLN A 36 -15.22 -18.60 -18.12
N LEU A 37 -15.93 -17.60 -18.66
CA LEU A 37 -15.50 -16.20 -18.64
C LEU A 37 -15.36 -15.66 -17.21
N THR A 38 -16.33 -16.00 -16.35
CA THR A 38 -16.29 -15.60 -14.94
C THR A 38 -15.10 -16.24 -14.22
N GLN A 39 -14.86 -17.53 -14.44
CA GLN A 39 -13.71 -18.24 -13.88
C GLN A 39 -12.38 -17.64 -14.32
N ILE A 40 -12.21 -17.39 -15.63
CA ILE A 40 -10.99 -16.78 -16.18
C ILE A 40 -10.78 -15.38 -15.62
N THR A 41 -11.85 -14.60 -15.49
CA THR A 41 -11.78 -13.25 -14.93
C THR A 41 -11.31 -13.28 -13.48
N GLN A 42 -11.86 -14.19 -12.68
CA GLN A 42 -11.49 -14.34 -11.28
C GLN A 42 -10.07 -14.91 -11.11
N GLU A 43 -9.64 -15.81 -11.99
CA GLU A 43 -8.26 -16.29 -12.04
C GLU A 43 -7.28 -15.16 -12.38
N LYS A 44 -7.64 -14.32 -13.36
CA LYS A 44 -6.86 -13.12 -13.72
C LYS A 44 -6.75 -12.15 -12.54
N GLU A 45 -7.84 -11.87 -11.83
CA GLU A 45 -7.81 -11.00 -10.64
C GLU A 45 -6.91 -11.58 -9.54
N ASN A 46 -7.00 -12.89 -9.28
CA ASN A 46 -6.14 -13.57 -8.33
C ASN A 46 -4.65 -13.51 -8.72
N LEU A 47 -4.34 -13.75 -10.00
CA LEU A 47 -2.97 -13.65 -10.52
C LEU A 47 -2.43 -12.22 -10.44
N GLN A 48 -3.27 -11.22 -10.72
CA GLN A 48 -2.90 -9.81 -10.58
C GLN A 48 -2.59 -9.47 -9.12
N ALA A 49 -3.44 -9.89 -8.18
CA ALA A 49 -3.20 -9.69 -6.76
C ALA A 49 -1.90 -10.37 -6.28
N GLN A 50 -1.60 -11.58 -6.78
CA GLN A 50 -0.33 -12.26 -6.47
C GLN A 50 0.89 -11.53 -7.05
N LEU A 51 0.78 -10.99 -8.27
CA LEU A 51 1.84 -10.18 -8.87
C LEU A 51 2.06 -8.89 -8.07
N ASP A 52 1.00 -8.21 -7.68
CA ASP A 52 1.08 -6.97 -6.90
C ASP A 52 1.71 -7.25 -5.53
N GLN A 53 1.29 -8.32 -4.85
CA GLN A 53 1.90 -8.75 -3.59
C GLN A 53 3.39 -9.09 -3.76
N THR A 54 3.77 -9.79 -4.83
CA THR A 54 5.16 -10.14 -5.11
C THR A 54 6.01 -8.90 -5.40
N ASN A 55 5.45 -7.94 -6.14
CA ASN A 55 6.11 -6.66 -6.44
C ASN A 55 6.32 -5.82 -5.18
N LEU A 56 5.33 -5.76 -4.28
CA LEU A 56 5.46 -5.12 -2.98
C LEU A 56 6.56 -5.78 -2.14
N SER A 57 6.53 -7.11 -2.00
CA SER A 57 7.57 -7.85 -1.28
C SER A 57 8.97 -7.62 -1.85
N LYS A 58 9.09 -7.51 -3.19
CA LYS A 58 10.37 -7.18 -3.84
C LYS A 58 10.83 -5.75 -3.54
N ALA A 59 9.92 -4.77 -3.53
CA ALA A 59 10.25 -3.41 -3.14
C ALA A 59 10.75 -3.32 -1.69
N ASP A 60 10.15 -4.12 -0.80
CA ASP A 60 10.53 -4.20 0.62
C ASP A 60 11.92 -4.82 0.85
N THR A 61 12.50 -5.50 -0.15
CA THR A 61 13.91 -5.96 -0.07
C THR A 61 14.94 -4.84 -0.26
N VAL A 62 14.53 -3.67 -0.76
CA VAL A 62 15.41 -2.52 -0.96
C VAL A 62 15.00 -1.42 0.00
N LEU A 63 15.72 -1.32 1.11
CA LEU A 63 15.51 -0.28 2.11
C LEU A 63 16.10 1.04 1.63
N LYS A 64 15.25 2.07 1.55
CA LYS A 64 15.64 3.43 1.18
C LYS A 64 15.37 4.38 2.34
N ALA A 65 16.29 5.30 2.58
CA ALA A 65 16.07 6.36 3.55
C ALA A 65 14.92 7.28 3.08
N SER A 66 14.03 7.65 3.99
CA SER A 66 12.92 8.58 3.73
C SER A 66 13.36 10.04 3.61
N GLN A 67 14.54 10.37 4.14
CA GLN A 67 15.11 11.72 4.16
C GLN A 67 16.63 11.68 4.04
N SER A 68 17.22 12.80 3.60
CA SER A 68 18.66 12.99 3.53
C SER A 68 19.24 13.32 4.91
N GLY A 69 20.40 12.75 5.23
CA GLY A 69 21.10 13.02 6.48
C GLY A 69 22.31 12.11 6.67
N ILE A 70 22.75 11.97 7.91
CA ILE A 70 23.81 11.07 8.34
C ILE A 70 23.14 9.78 8.83
N LEU A 71 23.45 8.65 8.19
CA LEU A 71 22.95 7.35 8.59
C LEU A 71 23.66 6.88 9.85
N HIS A 72 22.89 6.56 10.88
CA HIS A 72 23.34 5.85 12.06
C HIS A 72 22.63 4.49 12.10
N VAL A 73 23.36 3.42 11.83
CA VAL A 73 22.84 2.05 11.90
C VAL A 73 22.90 1.59 13.35
N SER A 74 21.87 0.91 13.85
CA SER A 74 21.93 0.34 15.20
C SER A 74 22.92 -0.83 15.20
N ASP A 75 23.82 -0.86 16.17
CA ASP A 75 24.91 -1.84 16.28
C ASP A 75 24.40 -3.30 16.20
N GLU A 76 23.19 -3.56 16.71
CA GLU A 76 22.55 -4.89 16.74
C GLU A 76 22.19 -5.44 15.34
N PHE A 77 22.07 -4.56 14.34
CA PHE A 77 21.71 -4.91 12.96
C PHE A 77 22.87 -4.75 11.98
N GLU A 78 24.04 -4.27 12.44
CA GLU A 78 25.21 -4.12 11.59
C GLU A 78 25.70 -5.49 11.08
N GLY A 79 25.82 -5.63 9.77
CA GLY A 79 26.26 -6.89 9.13
C GLY A 79 25.23 -8.02 9.08
N GLN A 80 24.01 -7.80 9.59
CA GLN A 80 22.93 -8.79 9.52
C GLN A 80 22.27 -8.82 8.14
N THR A 81 21.96 -10.02 7.66
CA THR A 81 21.29 -10.24 6.35
C THR A 81 19.80 -10.52 6.49
N ILE A 82 19.32 -10.78 7.70
CA ILE A 82 17.92 -11.05 8.02
C ILE A 82 17.48 -9.98 9.02
N LEU A 83 16.49 -9.18 8.62
CA LEU A 83 15.96 -8.09 9.43
C LEU A 83 14.48 -8.35 9.75
N PRO A 84 14.07 -8.24 11.03
CA PRO A 84 12.67 -8.35 11.39
C PRO A 84 11.85 -7.19 10.81
N GLN A 85 10.69 -7.49 10.23
CA GLN A 85 9.81 -6.49 9.66
C GLN A 85 9.24 -5.58 10.76
N GLY A 86 9.25 -4.26 10.50
CA GLY A 86 8.75 -3.26 11.44
C GLY A 86 9.74 -2.84 12.52
N SER A 87 10.95 -3.40 12.56
CA SER A 87 12.00 -2.97 13.47
C SER A 87 12.71 -1.72 12.97
N GLN A 88 13.05 -0.83 13.90
CA GLN A 88 13.89 0.32 13.61
C GLN A 88 15.35 -0.14 13.56
N ILE A 89 15.89 -0.29 12.35
CA ILE A 89 17.26 -0.80 12.12
C ILE A 89 18.33 0.30 12.04
N ALA A 90 17.89 1.54 11.81
CA ALA A 90 18.76 2.69 11.64
C ALA A 90 17.97 3.99 11.85
N GLU A 91 18.69 5.05 12.20
CA GLU A 91 18.19 6.42 12.29
C GLU A 91 18.93 7.31 11.29
N ILE A 92 18.22 8.29 10.72
CA ILE A 92 18.82 9.33 9.89
C ILE A 92 18.91 10.60 10.72
N TYR A 93 20.11 10.97 11.15
CA TYR A 93 20.36 12.23 11.83
C TYR A 93 20.51 13.38 10.84
N PRO A 94 19.99 14.57 11.15
CA PRO A 94 20.24 15.75 10.31
C PRO A 94 21.73 16.11 10.34
N ASP A 95 22.25 16.55 9.20
CA ASP A 95 23.61 17.08 9.12
C ASP A 95 23.66 18.46 9.78
N ILE A 96 24.09 18.50 11.04
CA ILE A 96 24.11 19.72 11.87
C ILE A 96 25.00 20.80 11.24
N ALA A 97 26.06 20.42 10.53
CA ALA A 97 26.94 21.38 9.86
C ALA A 97 26.21 22.10 8.71
N LYS A 98 25.26 21.41 8.05
CA LYS A 98 24.43 21.99 6.99
C LYS A 98 23.18 22.69 7.51
N THR A 99 22.48 22.12 8.48
CA THR A 99 21.21 22.69 8.97
C THR A 99 21.43 23.91 9.86
N GLN A 100 22.57 23.99 10.55
CA GLN A 100 22.94 25.04 11.51
C GLN A 100 21.90 25.30 12.63
N HIS A 101 20.89 24.44 12.71
CA HIS A 101 19.76 24.54 13.63
C HIS A 101 19.52 23.17 14.25
N VAL A 102 19.32 23.17 15.57
CA VAL A 102 19.04 21.98 16.36
C VAL A 102 17.82 22.27 17.24
N ALA A 103 16.87 21.35 17.28
CA ALA A 103 15.75 21.40 18.21
C ALA A 103 16.17 20.80 19.55
N ILE A 104 15.98 21.55 20.64
CA ILE A 104 16.35 21.13 21.99
C ILE A 104 15.07 21.07 22.81
N ARG A 105 14.84 19.93 23.47
CA ARG A 105 13.73 19.76 24.41
C ARG A 105 14.29 19.77 25.83
N TYR A 106 13.71 20.60 26.68
CA TYR A 106 14.08 20.72 28.08
C TYR A 106 12.83 20.66 28.96
N TYR A 107 12.89 19.87 30.02
CA TYR A 107 11.81 19.76 30.99
C TYR A 107 11.93 20.86 32.03
N VAL A 108 10.85 21.60 32.26
CA VAL A 108 10.79 22.69 33.24
C VAL A 108 9.83 22.30 34.36
N ASP A 109 10.19 22.63 35.59
CA ASP A 109 9.33 22.43 36.75
C ASP A 109 8.03 23.24 36.61
N SER A 110 6.90 22.64 37.01
CA SER A 110 5.57 23.23 36.93
C SER A 110 5.46 24.64 37.51
N THR A 111 6.24 24.95 38.56
CA THR A 111 6.28 26.26 39.22
C THR A 111 6.79 27.38 38.29
N HIS A 112 7.63 27.05 37.32
CA HIS A 112 8.27 28.01 36.41
C HIS A 112 7.59 28.07 35.03
N VAL A 113 6.66 27.15 34.72
CA VAL A 113 5.96 27.11 33.41
C VAL A 113 5.19 28.41 33.15
N SER A 114 4.60 29.01 34.19
CA SER A 114 3.87 30.28 34.08
C SER A 114 4.72 31.46 33.57
N GLN A 115 6.05 31.35 33.66
CA GLN A 115 7.01 32.38 33.25
C GLN A 115 7.53 32.18 31.82
N LEU A 116 7.19 31.06 31.17
CA LEU A 116 7.65 30.74 29.81
C LEU A 116 6.65 31.23 28.77
N LYS A 117 7.15 31.84 27.69
CA LYS A 117 6.33 32.29 26.56
C LYS A 117 6.92 31.82 25.23
N LYS A 118 6.04 31.45 24.30
CA LYS A 118 6.41 31.19 22.91
C LYS A 118 7.09 32.43 22.31
N GLY A 119 8.19 32.22 21.60
CA GLY A 119 9.03 33.25 21.00
C GLY A 119 10.10 33.84 21.91
N GLN A 120 10.11 33.50 23.21
CA GLN A 120 11.10 33.98 24.17
C GLN A 120 12.50 33.51 23.80
N THR A 121 13.48 34.43 23.82
CA THR A 121 14.89 34.11 23.61
C THR A 121 15.43 33.34 24.80
N VAL A 122 16.12 32.24 24.52
CA VAL A 122 16.74 31.37 25.52
C VAL A 122 18.22 31.19 25.20
N ARG A 123 19.02 30.97 26.24
CA ARG A 123 20.45 30.70 26.16
C ARG A 123 20.73 29.36 26.81
N LEU A 124 21.31 28.44 26.04
CA LEU A 124 21.83 27.17 26.52
C LEU A 124 23.35 27.26 26.61
N THR A 125 23.91 26.89 27.75
CA THR A 125 25.34 26.76 27.95
C THR A 125 25.66 25.28 28.15
N LEU A 126 26.51 24.73 27.29
CA LEU A 126 27.00 23.37 27.37
C LEU A 126 28.45 23.41 27.88
N GLU A 127 28.70 22.74 28.99
CA GLU A 127 30.04 22.57 29.55
C GLU A 127 30.65 21.28 28.99
N LYS A 128 31.75 21.40 28.24
CA LYS A 128 32.52 20.25 27.76
C LYS A 128 33.56 19.84 28.81
N ILE A 129 33.92 18.55 28.86
CA ILE A 129 34.99 17.97 29.71
C ILE A 129 36.41 18.48 29.30
N SER A 130 36.49 19.51 28.46
CA SER A 130 37.70 20.24 28.13
C SER A 130 37.30 21.70 27.98
N ASN A 131 38.17 22.62 28.43
CA ASN A 131 37.99 24.06 28.74
C ASN A 131 37.32 24.98 27.69
N HIS A 132 36.31 24.52 26.97
CA HIS A 132 35.56 25.23 25.95
C HIS A 132 34.07 25.12 26.28
N THR A 133 33.52 26.24 26.73
CA THR A 133 32.08 26.40 26.93
C THR A 133 31.41 26.70 25.58
N ILE A 134 30.37 25.95 25.24
CA ILE A 134 29.57 26.21 24.04
C ILE A 134 28.30 26.94 24.47
N VAL A 135 28.06 28.13 23.92
CA VAL A 135 26.85 28.91 24.19
C VAL A 135 25.98 28.95 22.93
N ILE A 136 24.75 28.48 23.05
CA ILE A 136 23.76 28.44 21.97
C ILE A 136 22.60 29.38 22.34
N THR A 137 22.21 30.25 21.42
CA THR A 137 21.04 31.11 21.58
C THR A 137 19.91 30.60 20.69
N GLY A 138 18.69 30.53 21.23
CA GLY A 138 17.51 30.03 20.52
C GLY A 138 16.22 30.72 20.94
N LYS A 139 15.09 30.22 20.46
CA LYS A 139 13.74 30.70 20.83
C LYS A 139 12.85 29.52 21.22
N ILE A 140 11.97 29.75 22.20
CA ILE A 140 10.91 28.78 22.55
C ILE A 140 9.89 28.74 21.41
N SER A 141 9.64 27.56 20.83
CA SER A 141 8.70 27.34 19.72
C SER A 141 7.31 26.94 20.19
#